data_AF-A0A9W6F877-F1
#
_entry.id   AF-A0A9W6F877-F1
#
_cell.length_a   1.000
_cell.length_b   1.000
_cell.length_c   1.000
_cell.angle_alpha   90.00
_cell.angle_beta   90.00
_cell.angle_gamma   90.00
#
_symmetry.space_group_name_H-M   'P 1'
#
loop_
_entity.id
_entity.type
_entity.pdbx_description
1 polymer ?
#
loop_
_entity_poly.entity_id
_entity_poly.type
_entity_poly.pdbx_seq_one_letter_code
_entity_poly.pdbx_strand_id
1 'polypeptide(L)'
;MVWWWPWGSGQAPQGEPARGPDALERRCKSRRSALTGCRLANPDRQAEACKNLELAVVTCLSEGLCKPLHDEHRRCYTSVYKTGQYKGQGHCIPYEEAMKECLRKQKLYPV
;
A
#
# COMPACT_ATOMS: atom_id res chain seq x y z
N MET A 1 37.02 29.75 -33.81
CA MET A 1 35.86 29.84 -32.89
C MET A 1 35.31 28.44 -32.69
N VAL A 2 35.79 27.75 -31.65
CA VAL A 2 35.37 26.39 -31.29
C VAL A 2 35.28 26.33 -29.77
N TRP A 3 34.03 26.25 -29.31
CA TRP A 3 33.46 25.44 -28.23
C TRP A 3 34.05 25.47 -26.81
N TRP A 4 33.19 25.00 -25.90
CA TRP A 4 33.40 24.56 -24.51
C TRP A 4 33.02 25.58 -23.44
N TRP A 5 31.79 25.44 -22.92
CA TRP A 5 31.62 25.20 -21.48
C TRP A 5 30.29 24.54 -21.09
N PRO A 6 30.27 23.82 -19.96
CA PRO A 6 29.45 22.66 -19.73
C PRO A 6 28.36 23.03 -18.73
N TRP A 7 27.14 23.28 -19.21
CA TRP A 7 26.00 23.16 -18.32
C TRP A 7 25.60 21.70 -18.23
N GLY A 8 26.27 21.08 -17.24
CA GLY A 8 25.90 19.82 -16.66
C GLY A 8 24.39 19.77 -16.50
N SER A 9 23.83 18.72 -17.06
CA SER A 9 22.48 18.29 -16.83
C SER A 9 22.28 18.25 -15.32
N GLY A 10 21.55 19.24 -14.80
CA GLY A 10 20.98 19.18 -13.48
C GLY A 10 20.01 18.02 -13.47
N GLN A 11 20.52 16.81 -13.24
CA GLN A 11 19.74 15.73 -12.69
C GLN A 11 19.16 16.31 -11.41
N ALA A 12 17.86 16.64 -11.44
CA ALA A 12 17.10 16.83 -10.23
C ALA A 12 17.49 15.67 -9.32
N PRO A 13 17.91 15.94 -8.06
CA PRO A 13 18.28 14.86 -7.16
C PRO A 13 17.10 13.90 -7.19
N GLN A 14 17.36 12.65 -7.60
CA GLN A 14 16.46 11.55 -7.35
C GLN A 14 16.37 11.49 -5.84
N GLY A 15 15.42 12.26 -5.29
CA GLY A 15 15.19 12.33 -3.86
C GLY A 15 15.05 10.89 -3.41
N GLU A 16 15.88 10.51 -2.44
CA GLU A 16 15.74 9.26 -1.72
C GLU A 16 14.26 8.92 -1.61
N PRO A 17 13.83 7.68 -1.96
CA PRO A 17 12.44 7.32 -1.80
C PRO A 17 12.13 7.61 -0.35
N ALA A 18 11.30 8.63 -0.11
CA ALA A 18 11.15 9.16 1.22
C ALA A 18 10.65 8.01 2.10
N ARG A 19 11.57 7.45 2.88
CA ARG A 19 11.40 6.28 3.74
C ARG A 19 10.90 6.70 5.11
N GLY A 20 10.53 7.97 5.26
CA GLY A 20 9.91 8.50 6.46
C GLY A 20 8.40 8.20 6.50
N PRO A 21 7.82 8.13 7.72
CA PRO A 21 6.39 7.93 7.93
C PRO A 21 5.52 8.94 7.15
N ASP A 22 5.96 10.20 7.04
CA ASP A 22 5.28 11.26 6.28
C ASP A 22 5.06 10.94 4.79
N ALA A 23 6.03 10.28 4.16
CA ALA A 23 5.96 9.97 2.74
C ALA A 23 5.11 8.74 2.45
N LEU A 24 5.02 7.84 3.43
CA LEU A 24 4.05 6.75 3.40
C LEU A 24 2.63 7.29 3.56
N GLU A 25 2.44 8.21 4.51
CA GLU A 25 1.15 8.86 4.74
C GLU A 25 0.66 9.57 3.49
N ARG A 26 1.50 10.37 2.83
CA ARG A 26 1.14 11.05 1.57
C ARG A 26 0.77 10.06 0.46
N ARG A 27 1.51 8.95 0.31
CA ARG A 27 1.23 7.92 -0.71
C ARG A 27 -0.08 7.17 -0.44
N CYS A 28 -0.39 6.90 0.82
CA CYS A 28 -1.58 6.14 1.20
C CYS A 28 -2.80 7.04 1.49
N LYS A 29 -2.63 8.37 1.50
CA LYS A 29 -3.68 9.35 1.79
C LYS A 29 -4.93 9.17 0.92
N SER A 30 -4.77 9.02 -0.38
CA SER A 30 -5.91 8.85 -1.31
C SER A 30 -6.74 7.60 -0.97
N ARG A 31 -6.08 6.48 -0.64
CA ARG A 31 -6.74 5.23 -0.24
C ARG A 31 -7.44 5.37 1.11
N ARG A 32 -6.83 6.06 2.07
CA ARG A 32 -7.46 6.36 3.37
C ARG A 32 -8.71 7.22 3.19
N SER A 33 -8.63 8.29 2.40
CA SER A 33 -9.80 9.13 2.09
C SER A 33 -10.91 8.34 1.39
N ALA A 34 -10.57 7.45 0.47
CA ALA A 34 -11.55 6.57 -0.18
C ALA A 34 -12.22 5.60 0.81
N LEU A 35 -11.45 5.02 1.74
CA LEU A 35 -11.98 4.18 2.81
C LEU A 35 -12.95 4.96 3.72
N THR A 36 -12.56 6.17 4.14
CA THR A 36 -13.43 7.06 4.91
C THR A 36 -14.73 7.35 4.16
N GLY A 37 -14.64 7.71 2.88
CA GLY A 37 -15.81 7.96 2.04
C GLY A 37 -16.72 6.72 1.91
N CYS A 38 -16.13 5.54 1.73
CA CYS A 38 -16.87 4.29 1.67
C CYS A 38 -17.63 3.99 2.97
N ARG A 39 -16.99 4.20 4.13
CA ARG A 39 -17.62 3.98 5.45
C ARG A 39 -18.78 4.94 5.69
N LEU A 40 -18.62 6.20 5.30
CA LEU A 40 -19.69 7.20 5.38
C LEU A 40 -20.87 6.85 4.44
N ALA A 41 -20.59 6.29 3.27
CA ALA A 41 -21.61 5.87 2.32
C ALA A 41 -22.33 4.56 2.70
N ASN A 42 -21.72 3.72 3.55
CA ASN A 42 -22.24 2.39 3.90
C ASN A 42 -22.24 2.15 5.43
N PRO A 43 -22.96 2.97 6.23
CA PRO A 43 -22.86 2.94 7.69
C PRO A 43 -23.18 1.57 8.30
N ASP A 44 -24.14 0.83 7.74
CA ASP A 44 -24.61 -0.47 8.26
C ASP A 44 -23.78 -1.68 7.77
N ARG A 45 -23.01 -1.52 6.68
CA ARG A 45 -22.27 -2.62 6.03
C ARG A 45 -20.82 -2.29 5.75
N GLN A 46 -20.20 -1.48 6.60
CA GLN A 46 -18.83 -0.99 6.41
C GLN A 46 -17.81 -2.12 6.20
N ALA A 47 -17.92 -3.20 7.00
CA ALA A 47 -16.97 -4.32 6.97
C ALA A 47 -16.99 -5.10 5.64
N GLU A 48 -18.17 -5.31 5.04
CA GLU A 48 -18.29 -6.00 3.75
C GLU A 48 -18.08 -5.04 2.57
N ALA A 49 -18.76 -3.88 2.60
CA ALA A 49 -18.75 -2.94 1.48
C ALA A 49 -17.37 -2.30 1.26
N CYS A 50 -16.61 -2.09 2.33
CA CYS A 50 -15.33 -1.40 2.27
C CYS A 50 -14.10 -2.32 2.43
N LYS A 51 -14.30 -3.65 2.50
CA LYS A 51 -13.22 -4.64 2.71
C LYS A 51 -12.05 -4.47 1.73
N ASN A 52 -12.36 -4.28 0.45
CA ASN A 52 -11.34 -4.14 -0.60
C ASN A 52 -10.53 -2.84 -0.45
N LEU A 53 -11.19 -1.75 -0.04
CA LEU A 53 -10.52 -0.48 0.24
C LEU A 53 -9.65 -0.58 1.50
N GLU A 54 -10.14 -1.27 2.53
CA GLU A 54 -9.36 -1.55 3.73
C GLU A 54 -8.09 -2.34 3.40
N LEU A 55 -8.22 -3.42 2.61
CA LEU A 55 -7.07 -4.19 2.14
C LEU A 55 -6.10 -3.34 1.32
N ALA A 56 -6.60 -2.43 0.48
CA ALA A 56 -5.75 -1.52 -0.29
C ALA A 56 -4.96 -0.55 0.60
N VAL A 57 -5.57 -0.05 1.69
CA VAL A 57 -4.86 0.79 2.68
C VAL A 57 -3.83 -0.03 3.44
N VAL A 58 -4.20 -1.22 3.93
CA VAL A 58 -3.29 -2.14 4.64
C VAL A 58 -2.07 -2.48 3.78
N THR A 59 -2.31 -2.84 2.51
CA THR A 59 -1.23 -3.15 1.56
C THR A 59 -0.30 -1.95 1.37
N CYS A 60 -0.86 -0.76 1.16
CA CYS A 60 -0.07 0.47 0.98
C CYS A 60 0.80 0.80 2.20
N LEU A 61 0.26 0.70 3.41
CA LEU A 61 1.02 0.97 4.64
C LEU A 61 2.06 -0.12 4.91
N SER A 62 1.70 -1.38 4.67
CA SER A 62 2.59 -2.52 4.88
C SER A 62 3.81 -2.50 3.95
N GLU A 63 3.72 -1.92 2.76
CA GLU A 63 4.85 -1.79 1.82
C GLU A 63 6.04 -1.04 2.46
N GLY A 64 5.75 -0.03 3.29
CA GLY A 64 6.77 0.75 3.99
C GLY A 64 7.12 0.24 5.38
N LEU A 65 6.14 -0.29 6.12
CA LEU A 65 6.29 -0.58 7.56
C LEU A 65 6.39 -2.06 7.91
N CYS A 66 5.93 -2.93 7.00
CA CYS A 66 5.82 -4.37 7.19
C CYS A 66 6.27 -5.09 5.91
N LYS A 67 7.36 -4.60 5.30
CA LYS A 67 7.82 -5.00 3.95
C LYS A 67 7.90 -6.52 3.72
N PRO A 68 8.42 -7.34 4.66
CA PRO A 68 8.47 -8.79 4.46
C PRO A 68 7.07 -9.41 4.28
N LEU A 69 6.09 -8.96 5.07
CA LEU A 69 4.71 -9.46 5.01
C LEU A 69 4.01 -8.96 3.74
N HIS A 70 4.28 -7.72 3.34
CA HIS A 70 3.82 -7.18 2.07
C HIS A 70 4.33 -7.98 0.88
N ASP A 71 5.63 -8.31 0.86
CA ASP A 71 6.23 -9.04 -0.25
C ASP A 71 5.71 -10.48 -0.34
N GLU A 72 5.45 -11.14 0.80
CA GLU A 72 4.77 -12.44 0.86
C GLU A 72 3.32 -12.37 0.35
N HIS A 73 2.54 -11.37 0.80
CA HIS A 73 1.20 -11.13 0.28
C HIS A 73 1.23 -10.88 -1.24
N ARG A 74 2.19 -10.09 -1.74
CA ARG A 74 2.36 -9.81 -3.17
C ARG A 74 2.70 -11.08 -3.96
N ARG A 75 3.57 -11.95 -3.42
CA ARG A 75 3.90 -13.25 -4.03
C ARG A 75 2.68 -14.15 -4.11
N CYS A 76 1.94 -14.28 -3.00
CA CYS A 76 0.70 -15.04 -2.95
C CYS A 76 -0.30 -14.51 -3.97
N TYR A 77 -0.59 -13.20 -3.95
CA TYR A 77 -1.52 -12.57 -4.89
C TYR A 77 -1.11 -12.81 -6.35
N THR A 78 0.17 -12.62 -6.67
CA THR A 78 0.70 -12.82 -8.03
C THR A 78 0.57 -14.28 -8.47
N SER A 79 0.84 -15.23 -7.58
CA SER A 79 0.68 -16.67 -7.85
C SER A 79 -0.78 -17.03 -8.13
N VAL A 80 -1.68 -16.59 -7.24
CA VAL A 80 -3.12 -16.87 -7.33
C VAL A 80 -3.75 -16.18 -8.56
N TYR A 81 -3.27 -14.98 -8.91
CA TYR A 81 -3.65 -14.28 -10.14
C TYR A 81 -3.21 -15.04 -11.39
N LYS A 82 -1.93 -15.45 -11.45
CA LYS A 82 -1.37 -16.19 -12.59
C LYS A 82 -2.02 -17.56 -12.80
N THR A 83 -2.46 -18.21 -11.74
CA THR A 83 -3.12 -19.52 -11.79
C THR A 83 -4.62 -19.43 -12.07
N GLY A 84 -5.17 -18.22 -12.21
CA GLY A 84 -6.61 -18.01 -12.40
C GLY A 84 -7.46 -18.41 -11.18
N GLN A 85 -6.81 -18.68 -10.04
CA GLN A 85 -7.45 -19.06 -8.78
C GLN A 85 -7.86 -17.84 -7.95
N TYR A 86 -7.59 -16.62 -8.43
CA TYR A 86 -7.99 -15.39 -7.75
C TYR A 86 -9.50 -15.12 -7.93
N LYS A 87 -10.32 -15.94 -7.27
CA LYS A 87 -11.78 -15.77 -7.15
C LYS A 87 -12.19 -15.11 -5.83
N GLY A 88 -11.29 -14.36 -5.19
CA GLY A 88 -11.54 -13.81 -3.85
C GLY A 88 -11.61 -14.86 -2.73
N GLN A 89 -11.14 -16.10 -2.97
CA GLN A 89 -11.24 -17.25 -2.05
C GLN A 89 -10.27 -17.20 -0.86
N GLY A 90 -9.75 -16.04 -0.51
CA GLY A 90 -9.00 -15.89 0.73
C GLY A 90 -7.67 -16.65 0.80
N HIS A 91 -7.11 -17.09 -0.34
CA HIS A 91 -5.83 -17.78 -0.40
C HIS A 91 -4.67 -17.01 0.25
N CYS A 92 -4.77 -15.68 0.27
CA CYS A 92 -3.76 -14.81 0.86
C CYS A 92 -4.17 -14.21 2.22
N ILE A 93 -5.32 -14.63 2.79
CA ILE A 93 -5.81 -14.15 4.10
C ILE A 93 -4.75 -14.25 5.20
N PRO A 94 -3.94 -15.33 5.33
CA PRO A 94 -2.93 -15.40 6.38
C PRO A 94 -1.93 -14.23 6.30
N TYR A 95 -1.58 -13.79 5.09
CA TYR A 95 -0.70 -12.65 4.87
C TYR A 95 -1.42 -11.32 5.07
N GLU A 96 -2.71 -11.22 4.71
CA GLU A 96 -3.54 -10.06 5.01
C GLU A 96 -3.65 -9.81 6.53
N GLU A 97 -3.94 -10.86 7.30
CA GLU A 97 -4.05 -10.79 8.76
C GLU A 97 -2.70 -10.48 9.40
N ALA A 98 -1.59 -11.07 8.90
CA ALA A 98 -0.26 -10.73 9.36
C ALA A 98 0.10 -9.25 9.11
N MET A 99 -0.24 -8.71 7.94
CA MET A 99 -0.05 -7.28 7.64
C MET A 99 -0.88 -6.41 8.59
N LYS A 100 -2.15 -6.75 8.84
CA LYS A 100 -3.01 -6.04 9.80
C LYS A 100 -2.44 -6.09 11.22
N GLU A 101 -1.93 -7.25 11.66
CA GLU A 101 -1.33 -7.40 12.99
C GLU A 101 -0.07 -6.53 13.14
N CYS A 102 0.78 -6.51 12.11
CA CYS A 102 1.97 -5.67 12.07
C CYS A 102 1.60 -4.17 12.15
N LEU A 103 0.57 -3.72 11.44
CA LEU A 103 0.07 -2.35 11.53
C LEU A 103 -0.62 -2.05 12.88
N ARG A 104 -1.27 -3.04 13.50
CA ARG A 104 -1.89 -2.92 14.82
C ARG A 104 -0.83 -2.69 15.91
N LYS A 105 0.30 -3.39 15.84
CA LYS A 105 1.47 -3.16 16.73
C LYS A 105 2.00 -1.73 16.62
N GLN A 106 1.84 -1.10 15.45
CA GLN A 106 2.24 0.28 15.17
C GLN A 106 1.12 1.30 15.40
N LYS A 107 -0.05 0.89 15.92
CA LYS A 107 -1.24 1.73 16.13
C LYS A 107 -1.77 2.40 14.86
N LEU A 108 -1.52 1.79 13.70
CA LEU A 108 -2.00 2.25 12.39
C LEU A 108 -3.19 1.41 11.88
N TYR A 109 -3.67 0.46 12.68
CA TYR A 109 -4.85 -0.36 12.39
C TYR A 109 -5.69 -0.57 13.67
N PRO A 110 -7.05 -0.51 13.62
CA PRO A 110 -7.90 -0.35 12.43
C PRO A 110 -7.68 1.00 11.74
N VAL A 111 -7.59 0.95 10.41
CA VAL A 111 -7.38 2.13 9.53
C VAL A 111 -8.65 2.94 9.40
#